data_AF-A0A7J7F837-F1
#
_entry.id   AF-A0A7J7F837-F1
#
_cell.length_a   1.000
_cell.length_b   1.000
_cell.length_c   1.000
_cell.angle_alpha   90.00
_cell.angle_beta   90.00
_cell.angle_gamma   90.00
#
_symmetry.space_group_name_H-M   'P 1'
#
loop_
_entity.id
_entity.type
_entity.pdbx_description
1 polymer ?
#
loop_
_entity_poly.entity_id
_entity_poly.type
_entity_poly.pdbx_seq_one_letter_code
_entity_poly.pdbx_strand_id
1 'polypeptide(L)' 'LAKDLLHPSPEEEKRKHKKKRLVQSPNSYFMDVKCPGCSFRRKQH' A
#
# COMPACT_ATOMS: atom_id res chain seq x y z
N LEU A 1 17.95 -25.24 8.71
CA LEU A 1 18.19 -23.79 8.87
C LEU A 1 16.89 -23.14 9.33
N ALA A 2 16.90 -22.46 10.47
CA ALA A 2 15.72 -21.78 11.02
C ALA A 2 15.42 -20.52 10.21
N LYS A 3 14.15 -20.31 9.86
CA LYS A 3 13.69 -19.03 9.29
C LYS A 3 13.40 -18.07 10.43
N ASP A 4 13.91 -16.85 10.32
CA ASP A 4 13.53 -15.78 11.25
C ASP A 4 12.07 -15.40 10.99
N LEU A 5 11.22 -15.56 12.01
CA LEU A 5 9.79 -15.28 11.95
C LEU A 5 9.45 -13.87 12.43
N LEU A 6 10.34 -13.24 13.20
CA LEU A 6 10.08 -11.95 13.84
C LEU A 6 10.63 -10.79 13.02
N HIS A 7 11.72 -11.00 12.28
CA HIS A 7 12.33 -9.95 11.45
C HIS A 7 12.54 -10.42 10.00
N PRO A 8 11.45 -10.71 9.27
CA PRO A 8 11.54 -11.04 7.85
C PRO A 8 12.04 -9.84 7.04
N SER A 9 12.67 -10.11 5.89
CA SER A 9 13.09 -9.05 4.98
C SER A 9 11.86 -8.32 4.37
N PRO A 10 11.95 -7.01 4.09
CA PRO A 10 10.87 -6.27 3.44
C PRO A 10 10.44 -6.87 2.09
N GLU A 11 11.38 -7.43 1.33
CA GLU A 11 11.16 -8.04 0.03
C GLU A 11 10.32 -9.32 0.14
N GLU A 12 10.59 -10.16 1.14
CA GLU A 12 9.80 -11.36 1.41
C GLU A 12 8.39 -11.00 1.86
N GLU A 13 8.23 -10.00 2.73
CA GLU A 13 6.90 -9.51 3.15
C GLU A 13 6.10 -8.94 1.97
N LYS A 14 6.75 -8.20 1.06
CA LYS A 14 6.11 -7.64 -0.14
C LYS A 14 5.59 -8.72 -1.08
N ARG A 15 6.31 -9.85 -1.22
CA ARG A 15 5.94 -11.01 -2.05
C ARG A 15 4.79 -11.83 -1.45
N LYS A 16 4.58 -11.80 -0.13
CA LYS A 16 3.48 -12.51 0.52
C LYS A 16 2.13 -11.88 0.17
N HIS A 17 1.08 -12.71 0.14
CA HIS A 17 -0.29 -12.23 0.11
C HIS A 17 -0.57 -11.35 1.34
N LYS A 18 -1.33 -10.26 1.15
CA LYS A 18 -1.55 -9.22 2.19
C LYS A 18 -2.02 -9.74 3.56
N LYS A 19 -2.83 -10.81 3.60
CA LYS A 19 -3.31 -11.43 4.86
C LYS A 19 -2.29 -12.36 5.55
N LYS A 20 -1.19 -12.73 4.87
CA LYS A 20 -0.14 -13.65 5.35
C LYS A 20 1.15 -12.93 5.74
N ARG A 21 1.16 -11.60 5.73
CA ARG A 21 2.27 -10.78 6.23
C ARG A 21 2.32 -10.80 7.75
N LEU A 22 3.49 -10.51 8.32
CA LEU A 22 3.67 -10.38 9.77
C LEU A 22 2.70 -9.36 10.35
N VAL A 23 2.54 -8.23 9.66
CA VAL A 23 1.50 -7.24 9.91
C VAL A 23 0.69 -7.06 8.63
N GLN A 24 -0.63 -7.19 8.72
CA GLN A 24 -1.50 -7.07 7.56
C GLN A 24 -1.59 -5.61 7.09
N SER A 25 -1.34 -5.38 5.80
CA SER A 25 -1.48 -4.08 5.15
C SER A 25 -2.09 -4.21 3.76
N PRO A 26 -2.92 -3.26 3.33
CA PRO A 26 -3.45 -3.27 1.96
C PRO A 26 -2.33 -3.04 0.93
N ASN A 27 -2.52 -3.57 -0.28
CA ASN A 27 -1.64 -3.30 -1.43
C ASN A 27 -2.09 -2.08 -2.25
N SER A 28 -3.31 -1.61 -2.00
CA SER A 28 -3.92 -0.49 -2.72
C SER A 28 -3.56 0.83 -2.07
N TYR A 29 -3.46 1.87 -2.90
CA TYR A 29 -3.27 3.25 -2.49
C TYR A 29 -4.27 4.13 -3.27
N PHE A 30 -4.57 5.31 -2.72
CA PHE A 30 -5.38 6.30 -3.41
C PHE A 30 -4.48 7.14 -4.33
N MET A 31 -4.94 7.40 -5.56
CA MET A 31 -4.26 8.30 -6.50
C MET A 31 -5.09 9.57 -6.67
N ASP A 32 -4.47 10.74 -6.46
CA ASP A 32 -5.08 12.03 -6.79
C ASP A 32 -4.89 12.29 -8.29
N VAL A 33 -5.80 11.74 -9.10
CA VAL A 33 -5.80 11.94 -10.55
C VAL A 33 -6.48 13.26 -10.87
N LYS A 34 -5.70 14.21 -11.38
CA LYS A 34 -6.22 15.49 -11.88
C LYS A 34 -6.41 15.41 -13.39
N CYS A 35 -7.59 15.75 -13.87
CA CYS A 35 -7.84 15.89 -15.30
C CYS A 35 -7.14 17.16 -15.81
N PRO A 36 -6.25 17.08 -16.82
CA PRO A 36 -5.51 18.25 -17.33
C PRO A 36 -6.40 19.41 -17.80
N GLY A 37 -7.64 19.13 -18.22
CA GLY A 37 -8.59 20.13 -18.72
C GLY A 37 -9.71 20.51 -17.74
N CYS A 38 -9.83 19.86 -16.59
CA CYS A 38 -10.89 20.16 -15.63
C CYS A 38 -10.32 20.87 -14.41
N SER A 39 -10.69 22.14 -14.24
CA SER A 39 -10.50 22.85 -12.97
C SER A 39 -11.56 22.33 -11.99
N PHE A 40 -11.20 21.33 -11.18
CA PHE A 40 -11.98 20.96 -9.99
C PHE A 40 -11.96 22.16 -9.02
N ARG A 41 -12.84 23.14 -9.23
CA ARG A 41 -13.16 24.13 -8.20
C ARG A 41 -13.86 23.37 -7.09
N ARG A 42 -13.09 23.00 -6.05
CA ARG A 42 -13.70 22.66 -4.77
C ARG A 42 -14.46 23.91 -4.32
N LYS A 43 -15.79 23.92 -4.42
CA LYS A 43 -16.58 24.84 -3.59
C LYS A 43 -16.27 24.41 -2.15
N GLN A 44 -15.44 25.20 -1.47
CA GLN A 44 -15.35 25.12 -0.03
C GLN A 44 -16.75 25.40 0.53
N HIS A 45 -17.18 24.51 1.42
CA HIS A 45 -18.25 24.83 2.35
C HIS A 45 -17.63 25.48 3.59
#